data_AF-A0A853EU26-F1
#
_entry.id   AF-A0A853EU26-F1
#
_cell.length_a   1.000
_cell.length_b   1.000
_cell.length_c   1.000
_cell.angle_alpha   90.00
_cell.angle_beta   90.00
_cell.angle_gamma   90.00
#
_symmetry.space_group_name_H-M   'P 1'
#
loop_
_entity.id
_entity.type
_entity.pdbx_description
1 polymer ?
#
loop_
_entity_poly.entity_id
_entity_poly.type
_entity_poly.pdbx_seq_one_letter_code
_entity_poly.pdbx_strand_id
1 'polypeptide(L)'
;MALSRQLTPTPVLLDFLAWAARSGYSVREHPAYGGVTPGVHRPGSWHADGLAADLNHGSNGSAERARLLIALGEAEQRGLAITFARDGTAGSASSHQNHLHVDVGEWSNLGRGLVRHTPPTRSSAAAAARPAAPGGMVLRSVQARLNRDYPAYARLVVDGVDGPATRTAVAEFQRRSGLVPDGVAGPLTRARLGLG
;
A
#
# COMPACT_ATOMS: atom_id res chain seq x y z
N MET A 1 -15.37 -6.54 11.41
CA MET A 1 -15.16 -7.74 10.58
C MET A 1 -13.95 -8.47 11.13
N ALA A 2 -14.05 -9.75 11.49
CA ALA A 2 -12.89 -10.62 11.65
C ALA A 2 -13.15 -11.85 10.78
N LEU A 3 -12.79 -11.73 9.51
CA LEU A 3 -13.00 -12.77 8.50
C LEU A 3 -11.73 -13.62 8.28
N SER A 4 -10.70 -13.46 9.10
CA SER A 4 -9.35 -13.90 8.76
C SER A 4 -8.49 -14.23 10.00
N ARG A 5 -7.50 -15.10 9.80
CA ARG A 5 -6.44 -15.38 10.77
C ARG A 5 -5.44 -14.22 10.80
N GLN A 6 -4.93 -13.86 11.98
CA GLN A 6 -3.78 -12.97 12.10
C GLN A 6 -2.54 -13.61 11.48
N LEU A 7 -1.98 -12.94 10.47
CA LEU A 7 -0.75 -13.36 9.79
C LEU A 7 0.44 -12.47 10.14
N THR A 8 0.19 -11.20 10.43
CA THR A 8 1.25 -10.22 10.70
C THR A 8 1.36 -9.96 12.20
N PRO A 9 2.58 -9.91 12.79
CA PRO A 9 2.71 -9.61 14.21
C PRO A 9 2.23 -8.21 14.55
N THR A 10 1.50 -8.04 15.65
CA THR A 10 1.05 -6.73 16.15
C THR A 10 2.17 -5.68 16.26
N PRO A 11 3.41 -6.01 16.66
CA PRO A 11 4.51 -5.04 16.64
C PRO A 11 4.77 -4.40 15.28
N VAL A 12 4.58 -5.14 14.18
CA VAL A 12 4.76 -4.61 12.82
C VAL A 12 3.70 -3.56 12.49
N LEU A 13 2.46 -3.77 12.95
CA LEU A 13 1.41 -2.76 12.86
C LEU A 13 1.80 -1.51 13.66
N LEU A 14 2.21 -1.67 14.92
CA LEU A 14 2.62 -0.53 15.76
C LEU A 14 3.78 0.26 15.14
N ASP A 15 4.77 -0.41 14.57
CA ASP A 15 5.89 0.23 13.86
C ASP A 15 5.42 1.03 12.63
N PHE A 16 4.44 0.49 11.89
CA PHE A 16 3.80 1.19 10.77
C PHE A 16 3.02 2.42 11.24
N LEU A 17 2.21 2.31 12.30
CA LEU A 17 1.44 3.43 12.84
C LEU A 17 2.35 4.54 13.37
N ALA A 18 3.46 4.17 14.01
CA ALA A 18 4.46 5.12 14.47
C ALA A 18 5.14 5.84 13.29
N TRP A 19 5.47 5.12 12.21
CA TRP A 19 5.97 5.73 10.98
C TRP A 19 4.94 6.69 10.37
N ALA A 20 3.67 6.29 10.33
CA ALA A 20 2.62 7.09 9.72
C ALA A 20 2.36 8.38 10.50
N ALA A 21 2.27 8.32 11.84
CA ALA A 21 2.14 9.50 12.68
C ALA A 21 3.30 10.49 12.47
N ARG A 22 4.55 10.01 12.42
CA ARG A 22 5.73 10.85 12.12
C ARG A 22 5.72 11.41 10.70
N SER A 23 5.04 10.74 9.77
CA SER A 23 4.93 11.13 8.37
C SER A 23 3.75 12.07 8.09
N GLY A 24 3.04 12.51 9.14
CA GLY A 24 1.94 13.48 9.06
C GLY A 24 0.55 12.89 8.83
N TYR A 25 0.40 11.56 8.92
CA TYR A 25 -0.91 10.92 8.87
C TYR A 25 -1.61 11.02 10.22
N SER A 26 -2.93 11.19 10.19
CA SER A 26 -3.78 11.01 11.36
C SER A 26 -4.11 9.53 11.51
N VAL A 27 -3.58 8.90 12.56
CA VAL A 27 -3.95 7.52 12.95
C VAL A 27 -5.20 7.58 13.83
N ARG A 28 -6.22 6.80 13.48
CA ARG A 28 -7.52 6.73 14.17
C ARG A 28 -7.93 5.28 14.41
N GLU A 29 -8.93 5.09 15.26
CA GLU A 29 -9.53 3.78 15.57
C GLU A 29 -8.50 2.74 16.04
N HIS A 30 -7.56 3.17 16.88
CA HIS A 30 -6.56 2.29 17.48
C HIS A 30 -6.32 2.70 18.95
N PRO A 31 -6.30 1.75 19.92
CA PRO A 31 -6.14 2.05 21.35
C PRO A 31 -4.92 2.92 21.69
N ALA A 32 -3.79 2.70 21.00
CA ALA A 32 -2.57 3.49 21.19
C ALA A 32 -2.61 4.94 20.62
N TYR A 33 -3.64 5.30 19.85
CA TYR A 33 -3.73 6.56 19.10
C TYR A 33 -5.09 7.24 19.28
N GLY A 34 -5.42 7.58 20.52
CA GLY A 34 -6.67 8.29 20.84
C GLY A 34 -7.90 7.39 21.01
N GLY A 35 -7.72 6.07 20.93
CA GLY A 35 -8.76 5.09 21.23
C GLY A 35 -9.54 4.63 19.99
N VAL A 36 -10.59 3.86 20.28
CA VAL A 36 -11.59 3.39 19.31
C VAL A 36 -12.92 4.07 19.61
N THR A 37 -13.69 4.40 18.58
CA THR A 37 -14.98 5.07 18.76
C THR A 37 -15.94 4.18 19.56
N PRO A 38 -16.44 4.65 20.72
CA PRO A 38 -17.33 3.86 21.56
C PRO A 38 -18.62 3.46 20.82
N GLY A 39 -19.04 2.21 20.98
CA GLY A 39 -20.28 1.69 20.40
C GLY A 39 -20.23 1.33 18.91
N VAL A 40 -19.15 1.68 18.20
CA VAL A 40 -18.97 1.33 16.78
C VAL A 40 -18.34 -0.06 16.62
N HIS A 41 -17.35 -0.38 17.45
CA HIS A 41 -16.62 -1.63 17.40
C HIS A 41 -17.02 -2.57 18.54
N ARG A 42 -17.27 -3.84 18.20
CA ARG A 42 -17.56 -4.89 19.19
C ARG A 42 -16.26 -5.46 19.76
N PRO A 43 -16.22 -5.90 21.03
CA PRO A 43 -15.10 -6.68 21.55
C PRO A 43 -14.79 -7.89 20.66
N GLY A 44 -13.52 -8.22 20.44
CA GLY A 44 -13.13 -9.27 19.49
C GLY A 44 -13.01 -8.80 18.04
N SER A 45 -13.22 -7.51 17.78
CA SER A 45 -12.98 -6.91 16.46
C SER A 45 -11.59 -6.31 16.39
N TRP A 46 -11.02 -6.26 15.18
CA TRP A 46 -9.63 -5.86 14.99
C TRP A 46 -9.32 -4.47 15.55
N HIS A 47 -10.19 -3.48 15.39
CA HIS A 47 -9.98 -2.17 16.01
C HIS A 47 -10.03 -2.25 17.54
N ALA A 48 -11.08 -2.88 18.10
CA ALA A 48 -11.26 -2.99 19.55
C ALA A 48 -10.08 -3.70 20.22
N ASP A 49 -9.49 -4.68 19.54
CA ASP A 49 -8.38 -5.48 20.06
C ASP A 49 -6.99 -4.89 19.71
N GLY A 50 -6.92 -3.72 19.06
CA GLY A 50 -5.66 -3.07 18.71
C GLY A 50 -4.88 -3.77 17.60
N LEU A 51 -5.60 -4.42 16.69
CA LEU A 51 -5.10 -5.18 15.55
C LEU A 51 -5.39 -4.51 14.20
N ALA A 52 -6.08 -3.36 14.20
CA ALA A 52 -6.33 -2.54 13.02
C ALA A 52 -6.33 -1.04 13.34
N ALA A 53 -6.15 -0.21 12.33
CA ALA A 53 -6.22 1.24 12.43
C ALA A 53 -6.69 1.87 11.12
N ASP A 54 -7.19 3.09 11.21
CA ASP A 54 -7.56 3.90 10.06
C ASP A 54 -6.62 5.09 9.91
N LEU A 55 -6.16 5.36 8.68
CA LEU A 55 -5.25 6.46 8.36
C LEU A 55 -5.93 7.47 7.45
N ASN A 56 -5.80 8.74 7.83
CA ASN A 56 -6.26 9.91 7.06
C ASN A 56 -5.09 10.87 6.85
N HIS A 57 -5.16 11.74 5.84
CA HIS A 57 -4.17 12.79 5.62
C HIS A 57 -4.81 14.07 5.03
N GLY A 58 -5.03 15.06 5.88
CA GLY A 58 -5.55 16.37 5.48
C GLY A 58 -7.06 16.35 5.23
N SER A 59 -7.52 17.16 4.27
CA SER A 59 -8.93 17.21 3.84
C SER A 59 -9.17 16.31 2.62
N ASN A 60 -10.27 15.55 2.66
CA ASN A 60 -10.79 14.70 1.59
C ASN A 60 -10.49 15.23 0.18
N GLY A 61 -9.78 14.46 -0.65
CA GLY A 61 -9.49 14.83 -2.03
C GLY A 61 -8.33 14.09 -2.70
N SER A 62 -7.91 14.58 -3.88
CA SER A 62 -6.84 13.98 -4.68
C SER A 62 -5.47 14.01 -3.99
N ALA A 63 -5.17 15.07 -3.25
CA ALA A 63 -3.94 15.22 -2.48
C ALA A 63 -3.87 14.23 -1.29
N GLU A 64 -4.98 14.03 -0.59
CA GLU A 64 -5.08 13.00 0.44
C GLU A 64 -4.89 11.61 -0.17
N ARG A 65 -5.58 11.31 -1.28
CA ARG A 65 -5.44 10.02 -1.96
C ARG A 65 -4.00 9.71 -2.35
N ALA A 66 -3.27 10.69 -2.87
CA ALA A 66 -1.85 10.51 -3.19
C ALA A 66 -1.01 10.12 -1.97
N ARG A 67 -1.29 10.72 -0.81
CA ARG A 67 -0.63 10.35 0.46
C ARG A 67 -1.03 8.96 0.92
N LEU A 68 -2.32 8.63 0.88
CA LEU A 68 -2.78 7.29 1.26
C LEU A 68 -2.17 6.18 0.38
N LEU A 69 -1.85 6.45 -0.89
CA LEU A 69 -1.12 5.51 -1.75
C LEU A 69 0.33 5.27 -1.29
N ILE A 70 1.00 6.28 -0.71
CA ILE A 70 2.32 6.12 -0.10
C ILE A 70 2.20 5.22 1.15
N ALA A 71 1.21 5.49 2.01
CA ALA A 71 0.95 4.66 3.19
C ALA A 71 0.61 3.20 2.82
N LEU A 72 -0.15 3.00 1.74
CA LEU A 72 -0.46 1.69 1.19
C LEU A 72 0.82 0.91 0.83
N GLY A 73 1.76 1.53 0.12
CA GLY A 73 3.02 0.89 -0.25
C GLY A 73 3.89 0.53 0.96
N GLU A 74 3.93 1.39 1.98
CA GLU A 74 4.64 1.11 3.23
C GLU A 74 4.00 -0.02 4.05
N ALA A 75 2.68 -0.08 4.08
CA ALA A 75 1.97 -1.15 4.77
C ALA A 75 2.15 -2.51 4.06
N GLU A 76 2.10 -2.52 2.72
CA GLU A 76 2.38 -3.72 1.92
C GLU A 76 3.82 -4.23 2.11
N GLN A 77 4.82 -3.34 2.18
CA GLN A 77 6.22 -3.72 2.46
C GLN A 77 6.37 -4.44 3.80
N ARG A 78 5.51 -4.10 4.76
CA ARG A 78 5.47 -4.68 6.11
C ARG A 78 4.56 -5.91 6.18
N GLY A 79 3.88 -6.24 5.08
CA GLY A 79 2.93 -7.34 4.98
C GLY A 79 1.65 -7.13 5.77
N LEU A 80 1.24 -5.88 5.98
CA LEU A 80 -0.02 -5.57 6.62
C LEU A 80 -1.18 -5.74 5.64
N ALA A 81 -2.33 -6.10 6.19
CA ALA A 81 -3.56 -6.19 5.44
C ALA A 81 -4.16 -4.81 5.18
N ILE A 82 -4.71 -4.58 3.98
CA ILE A 82 -5.17 -3.24 3.56
C ILE A 82 -6.55 -3.31 2.93
N THR A 83 -7.46 -2.50 3.47
CA THR A 83 -8.72 -2.17 2.81
C THR A 83 -8.68 -0.71 2.38
N PHE A 84 -8.69 -0.47 1.06
CA PHE A 84 -8.61 0.87 0.49
C PHE A 84 -9.23 0.91 -0.90
N ALA A 85 -10.10 1.88 -1.17
CA ALA A 85 -10.73 2.05 -2.48
C ALA A 85 -9.75 2.69 -3.50
N ARG A 86 -8.75 1.91 -3.96
CA ARG A 86 -7.68 2.40 -4.85
C ARG A 86 -8.24 2.99 -6.15
N ASP A 87 -9.19 2.36 -6.82
CA ASP A 87 -9.63 2.77 -8.18
C ASP A 87 -10.97 3.53 -8.22
N GLY A 88 -11.40 4.10 -7.09
CA GLY A 88 -12.62 4.90 -7.06
C GLY A 88 -13.94 4.12 -7.21
N THR A 89 -13.90 2.79 -7.09
CA THR A 89 -15.13 1.98 -6.95
C THR A 89 -15.23 1.48 -5.52
N ALA A 90 -16.18 2.02 -4.78
CA ALA A 90 -16.53 1.62 -3.43
C ALA A 90 -16.96 0.15 -3.43
N GLY A 91 -16.24 -0.67 -2.69
CA GLY A 91 -16.46 -2.12 -2.67
C GLY A 91 -15.97 -2.79 -1.40
N SER A 92 -16.04 -2.12 -0.25
CA SER A 92 -16.38 -2.72 1.05
C SER A 92 -16.64 -1.61 2.06
N ALA A 93 -17.92 -1.44 2.42
CA ALA A 93 -18.50 -0.37 3.23
C ALA A 93 -18.34 1.05 2.65
N SER A 94 -19.47 1.74 2.47
CA SER A 94 -19.57 3.15 2.06
C SER A 94 -18.72 4.10 2.91
N SER A 95 -18.24 3.67 4.09
CA SER A 95 -17.40 4.42 5.02
C SER A 95 -15.88 4.37 4.75
N HIS A 96 -15.35 3.45 3.93
CA HIS A 96 -13.90 3.31 3.68
C HIS A 96 -13.45 3.95 2.34
N GLN A 97 -14.05 5.08 1.99
CA GLN A 97 -13.75 5.81 0.75
C GLN A 97 -12.73 6.93 0.95
N ASN A 98 -12.58 7.41 2.18
CA ASN A 98 -11.79 8.59 2.52
C ASN A 98 -10.55 8.28 3.37
N HIS A 99 -10.37 7.04 3.80
CA HIS A 99 -9.26 6.64 4.66
C HIS A 99 -8.70 5.29 4.23
N LEU A 100 -7.45 5.03 4.61
CA LEU A 100 -6.81 3.73 4.45
C LEU A 100 -7.00 2.92 5.73
N HIS A 101 -7.68 1.78 5.62
CA HIS A 101 -7.78 0.82 6.71
C HIS A 101 -6.62 -0.17 6.61
N VAL A 102 -5.96 -0.41 7.74
CA VAL A 102 -4.85 -1.37 7.87
C VAL A 102 -5.13 -2.35 9.00
N ASP A 103 -4.81 -3.62 8.80
CA ASP A 103 -4.96 -4.65 9.82
C ASP A 103 -3.86 -5.72 9.73
N VAL A 104 -3.80 -6.63 10.71
CA VAL A 104 -2.79 -7.73 10.75
C VAL A 104 -3.27 -9.05 10.15
N GLY A 105 -4.40 -9.02 9.45
CA GLY A 105 -5.07 -10.16 8.87
C GLY A 105 -4.49 -10.59 7.52
N GLU A 106 -5.23 -11.49 6.89
CA GLU A 106 -4.79 -12.20 5.70
C GLU A 106 -5.20 -11.55 4.37
N TRP A 107 -6.18 -10.66 4.36
CA TRP A 107 -6.85 -10.27 3.11
C TRP A 107 -6.83 -8.77 2.90
N SER A 108 -6.39 -8.34 1.72
CA SER A 108 -6.56 -6.98 1.22
C SER A 108 -7.87 -6.88 0.49
N ASN A 109 -8.44 -5.69 0.49
CA ASN A 109 -9.34 -5.26 -0.54
C ASN A 109 -8.90 -3.90 -1.06
N LEU A 110 -8.21 -3.89 -2.21
CA LEU A 110 -7.73 -2.66 -2.85
C LEU A 110 -8.77 -2.07 -3.83
N GLY A 111 -10.06 -2.31 -3.59
CA GLY A 111 -11.15 -1.91 -4.48
C GLY A 111 -11.35 -2.84 -5.68
N ARG A 112 -10.74 -4.04 -5.65
CA ARG A 112 -10.82 -5.05 -6.72
C ARG A 112 -11.24 -6.43 -6.20
N GLY A 113 -11.82 -6.48 -5.00
CA GLY A 113 -12.13 -7.72 -4.30
C GLY A 113 -10.99 -8.19 -3.40
N LEU A 114 -11.22 -9.33 -2.73
CA LEU A 114 -10.30 -9.87 -1.74
C LEU A 114 -9.05 -10.47 -2.40
N VAL A 115 -7.89 -10.01 -1.96
CA VAL A 115 -6.58 -10.51 -2.37
C VAL A 115 -5.85 -11.03 -1.14
N ARG A 116 -5.30 -12.24 -1.21
CA ARG A 116 -4.55 -12.79 -0.07
C ARG A 116 -3.24 -12.04 0.07
N HIS A 117 -3.03 -11.39 1.20
CA HIS A 117 -1.72 -10.87 1.57
C HIS A 117 -0.77 -12.04 1.74
N THR A 118 0.38 -11.90 1.09
CA THR A 118 1.50 -12.80 1.34
C THR A 118 2.24 -12.23 2.54
N PRO A 119 2.40 -12.99 3.65
CA PRO A 119 3.26 -12.56 4.75
C PRO A 119 4.64 -12.20 4.18
N PRO A 120 5.37 -11.23 4.76
CA PRO A 120 6.75 -11.01 4.39
C PRO A 120 7.47 -12.29 4.79
N THR A 121 7.77 -13.14 3.82
CA THR A 121 8.57 -14.34 4.07
C THR A 121 9.90 -13.85 4.62
N ARG A 122 10.29 -14.34 5.81
CA ARG A 122 11.66 -14.18 6.27
C ARG A 122 12.56 -14.84 5.21
N SER A 123 13.10 -14.02 4.32
CA SER A 123 14.09 -14.31 3.27
C SER A 123 14.13 -15.74 2.74
N SER A 124 13.67 -15.95 1.51
CA SER A 124 14.45 -16.77 0.57
C SER A 124 14.24 -16.27 -0.86
N ALA A 125 15.35 -16.02 -1.54
CA ALA A 125 15.41 -15.87 -2.98
C ALA A 125 14.63 -17.00 -3.70
N ALA A 126 14.06 -16.66 -4.86
CA ALA A 126 13.33 -17.51 -5.81
C ALA A 126 11.82 -17.67 -5.56
N ALA A 127 11.02 -16.96 -6.35
CA ALA A 127 9.70 -17.42 -6.78
C ALA A 127 9.46 -17.00 -8.23
N ALA A 128 9.26 -18.01 -9.07
CA ALA A 128 9.28 -17.97 -10.52
C ALA A 128 8.09 -17.22 -11.15
N ALA A 129 8.31 -16.85 -12.41
CA ALA A 129 7.45 -16.06 -13.27
C ALA A 129 6.01 -16.61 -13.39
N ARG A 130 5.04 -15.75 -13.04
CA ARG A 130 3.67 -15.84 -13.53
C ARG A 130 3.64 -15.35 -15.00
N PRO A 131 2.76 -15.89 -15.86
CA PRO A 131 2.59 -15.38 -17.22
C PRO A 131 2.21 -13.90 -17.15
N ALA A 132 2.93 -13.06 -17.91
CA ALA A 132 2.74 -11.63 -17.90
C ALA A 132 1.35 -11.29 -18.46
N ALA A 133 0.47 -10.74 -17.62
CA ALA A 133 -0.71 -10.03 -18.09
C ALA A 133 -0.28 -8.89 -19.04
N PRO A 134 -1.15 -8.36 -19.92
CA PRO A 134 -0.80 -7.29 -20.87
C PRO A 134 -0.12 -6.07 -20.21
N GLY A 135 -0.48 -5.74 -18.97
CA GLY A 135 0.19 -4.69 -18.18
C GLY A 135 1.62 -5.02 -17.75
N GLY A 136 1.99 -6.29 -17.68
CA GLY A 136 3.34 -6.75 -17.31
C GLY A 136 4.40 -6.40 -18.35
N MET A 137 4.06 -6.29 -19.63
CA MET A 137 5.02 -5.85 -20.66
C MET A 137 5.40 -4.38 -20.48
N VAL A 138 4.41 -3.52 -20.21
CA VAL A 138 4.65 -2.11 -19.90
C VAL A 138 5.50 -1.95 -18.64
N LEU A 139 5.20 -2.74 -17.61
CA LEU A 139 5.94 -2.66 -16.36
C LEU A 139 7.38 -3.18 -16.49
N ARG A 140 7.65 -4.19 -17.33
CA ARG A 140 9.03 -4.59 -17.66
C ARG A 140 9.81 -3.44 -18.29
N SER A 141 9.19 -2.71 -19.22
CA SER A 141 9.83 -1.52 -19.83
C SER A 141 10.14 -0.45 -18.79
N VAL A 142 9.22 -0.23 -17.84
CA VAL A 142 9.45 0.70 -16.71
C VAL A 142 10.60 0.22 -15.82
N GLN A 143 10.59 -1.03 -15.38
CA GLN A 143 11.63 -1.61 -14.54
C GLN A 143 13.01 -1.54 -15.21
N ALA A 144 13.08 -1.94 -16.49
CA ALA A 144 14.30 -1.88 -17.29
C ALA A 144 14.80 -0.44 -17.45
N ARG A 145 13.90 0.50 -17.74
CA ARG A 145 14.23 1.92 -17.88
C ARG A 145 14.77 2.51 -16.58
N LEU A 146 14.11 2.21 -15.46
CA LEU A 146 14.54 2.68 -14.15
C LEU A 146 15.93 2.15 -13.78
N ASN A 147 16.16 0.84 -13.94
CA ASN A 147 17.47 0.23 -13.68
C ASN A 147 18.59 0.84 -14.53
N ARG A 148 18.31 1.10 -15.81
CA ARG A 148 19.31 1.61 -16.75
C ARG A 148 19.66 3.07 -16.49
N ASP A 149 18.64 3.92 -16.34
CA ASP A 149 18.84 5.37 -16.28
C ASP A 149 19.06 5.87 -14.84
N TYR A 150 18.63 5.11 -13.83
CA TYR A 150 18.66 5.52 -12.42
C TYR A 150 19.23 4.44 -11.46
N PRO A 151 20.40 3.85 -11.76
CA PRO A 151 20.98 2.75 -10.98
C PRO A 151 21.33 3.10 -9.53
N ALA A 152 21.37 4.40 -9.19
CA ALA A 152 21.61 4.88 -7.83
C ALA A 152 20.51 4.42 -6.84
N TYR A 153 19.28 4.21 -7.31
CA TYR A 153 18.16 3.80 -6.46
C TYR A 153 17.25 2.73 -7.08
N ALA A 154 17.40 2.42 -8.37
CA ALA A 154 16.67 1.35 -9.02
C ALA A 154 17.56 0.09 -9.12
N ARG A 155 17.13 -0.98 -8.44
CA ARG A 155 17.73 -2.33 -8.50
C ARG A 155 16.63 -3.38 -8.58
N LEU A 156 15.84 -3.29 -9.64
CA LEU A 156 14.62 -4.06 -9.82
C LEU A 156 14.89 -5.35 -10.58
N VAL A 157 14.11 -6.39 -10.28
CA VAL A 157 13.95 -7.53 -11.19
C VAL A 157 13.04 -7.07 -12.35
N VAL A 158 13.42 -7.37 -13.59
CA VAL A 158 12.62 -7.01 -14.79
C VAL A 158 11.60 -8.12 -15.09
N ASP A 159 10.67 -8.32 -14.18
CA ASP A 159 9.67 -9.40 -14.19
C ASP A 159 8.25 -8.95 -14.58
N GLY A 160 8.03 -7.65 -14.73
CA GLY A 160 6.71 -7.08 -15.02
C GLY A 160 5.75 -7.09 -13.84
N VAL A 161 6.26 -7.33 -12.63
CA VAL A 161 5.48 -7.41 -11.40
C VAL A 161 5.47 -6.06 -10.69
N ASP A 162 4.27 -5.58 -10.39
CA ASP A 162 4.04 -4.37 -9.57
C ASP A 162 4.23 -4.69 -8.08
N GLY A 163 5.46 -5.08 -7.74
CA GLY A 163 5.88 -5.38 -6.38
C GLY A 163 6.41 -4.15 -5.63
N PRO A 164 6.65 -4.28 -4.31
CA PRO A 164 7.06 -3.16 -3.47
C PRO A 164 8.32 -2.45 -3.97
N ALA A 165 9.34 -3.21 -4.41
CA ALA A 165 10.57 -2.62 -4.96
C ALA A 165 10.28 -1.76 -6.20
N THR A 166 9.42 -2.24 -7.12
CA THR A 166 9.01 -1.48 -8.31
C THR A 166 8.32 -0.19 -7.90
N ARG A 167 7.37 -0.24 -6.95
CA ARG A 167 6.64 0.95 -6.46
C ARG A 167 7.57 1.96 -5.81
N THR A 168 8.50 1.53 -4.96
CA THR A 168 9.49 2.41 -4.33
C THR A 168 10.37 3.11 -5.35
N ALA A 169 10.88 2.38 -6.35
CA ALA A 169 11.70 2.97 -7.40
C ALA A 169 10.91 3.94 -8.31
N VAL A 170 9.64 3.62 -8.59
CA VAL A 170 8.74 4.52 -9.33
C VAL A 170 8.44 5.79 -8.52
N ALA A 171 8.13 5.66 -7.22
CA ALA A 171 7.87 6.81 -6.34
C ALA A 171 9.11 7.71 -6.21
N GLU A 172 10.29 7.12 -6.09
CA GLU A 172 11.57 7.84 -6.08
C GLU A 172 11.80 8.61 -7.38
N PHE A 173 11.59 7.96 -8.52
CA PHE A 173 11.67 8.60 -9.83
C PHE A 173 10.67 9.75 -9.96
N GLN A 174 9.42 9.53 -9.54
CA GLN A 174 8.38 10.54 -9.57
C GLN A 174 8.77 11.76 -8.72
N ARG A 175 9.25 11.55 -7.49
CA ARG A 175 9.71 12.63 -6.60
C ARG A 175 10.82 13.46 -7.26
N ARG A 176 11.83 12.80 -7.84
CA ARG A 176 12.94 13.46 -8.54
C ARG A 176 12.52 14.16 -9.84
N SER A 177 11.42 13.71 -10.43
CA SER A 177 10.89 14.24 -11.69
C SER A 177 9.83 15.33 -11.50
N GLY A 178 9.54 15.72 -10.26
CA GLY A 178 8.48 16.69 -9.95
C GLY A 178 7.07 16.15 -10.15
N LEU A 179 6.90 14.82 -10.18
CA LEU A 179 5.61 14.16 -10.24
C LEU A 179 5.13 13.79 -8.82
N VAL A 180 3.84 13.51 -8.71
CA VAL A 180 3.28 12.92 -7.48
C VAL A 180 3.92 11.54 -7.26
N PRO A 181 4.59 11.29 -6.12
CA PRO A 181 5.28 10.03 -5.86
C PRO A 181 4.33 8.95 -5.34
N ASP A 182 3.33 8.58 -6.15
CA ASP A 182 2.33 7.57 -5.82
C ASP A 182 2.78 6.11 -6.05
N GLY A 183 3.98 5.92 -6.61
CA GLY A 183 4.55 4.60 -6.89
C GLY A 183 3.90 3.88 -8.06
N VAL A 184 3.01 4.55 -8.81
CA VAL A 184 2.28 3.96 -9.94
C VAL A 184 2.85 4.46 -11.26
N ALA A 185 3.23 3.52 -12.13
CA ALA A 185 3.77 3.84 -13.45
C ALA A 185 2.66 4.19 -14.47
N GLY A 186 1.82 5.18 -14.15
CA GLY A 186 0.75 5.69 -15.01
C GLY A 186 1.26 6.52 -16.21
N PRO A 187 0.36 7.03 -17.07
CA PRO A 187 0.74 7.70 -18.32
C PRO A 187 1.76 8.84 -18.15
N LEU A 188 1.62 9.68 -17.13
CA LEU A 188 2.57 10.76 -16.84
C LEU A 188 3.97 10.24 -16.48
N THR A 189 4.03 9.22 -15.60
CA THR A 189 5.30 8.56 -15.23
C THR A 189 5.97 7.97 -16.47
N ARG A 190 5.21 7.27 -17.32
CA ARG A 190 5.73 6.67 -18.55
C ARG A 190 6.20 7.71 -19.56
N ALA A 191 5.44 8.77 -19.78
CA ALA A 191 5.84 9.86 -20.66
C ALA A 191 7.16 10.50 -20.18
N ARG A 192 7.31 10.70 -18.87
CA ARG A 192 8.53 11.24 -18.26
C ARG A 192 9.73 10.30 -18.35
N LEU A 193 9.48 8.99 -18.41
CA LEU A 193 10.46 7.93 -18.69
C LEU A 193 10.75 7.75 -20.20
N GLY A 194 10.03 8.45 -21.08
CA GLY A 194 10.13 8.26 -22.54
C GLY A 194 9.54 6.94 -23.03
N LEU A 195 8.49 6.45 -22.37
CA LEU A 195 7.74 5.22 -22.67
C LEU A 195 6.27 5.52 -23.05
N GLY A 196 6.03 6.72 -23.60
CA GLY A 196 4.72 7.27 -23.95
C GLY A 196 4.26 6.84 -25.34
#